data_AF-A0A9E2RJN3-F1
#
_entry.id   AF-A0A9E2RJN3-F1
#
_cell.length_a   1.000
_cell.length_b   1.000
_cell.length_c   1.000
_cell.angle_alpha   90.00
_cell.angle_beta   90.00
_cell.angle_gamma   90.00
#
_symmetry.space_group_name_H-M   'P 1'
#
loop_
_entity.id
_entity.type
_entity.pdbx_description
1 polymer ?
#
loop_
_entity_poly.entity_id
_entity_poly.type
_entity_poly.pdbx_seq_one_letter_code
_entity_poly.pdbx_strand_id
1 'polypeptide(L)' 'MATAAKRQLALPAALSKELDQLARREGKSTVAVLQDLVSENKHNRLEQEFRAIQGYWSKKAKAKGILTARDLQRYLTKP' A
#
# COMPACT_ATOMS: atom_id res chain seq x y z
N MET A 1 -10.48 -22.78 -1.95
CA MET A 1 -11.43 -22.06 -2.80
C MET A 1 -11.92 -20.83 -2.04
N ALA A 2 -11.69 -19.62 -2.55
CA ALA A 2 -12.17 -18.41 -1.89
C ALA A 2 -13.68 -18.28 -2.12
N THR A 3 -14.46 -18.27 -1.05
CA THR A 3 -15.91 -18.05 -1.10
C THR A 3 -16.19 -16.56 -1.30
N ALA A 4 -16.65 -16.17 -2.49
CA ALA A 4 -17.03 -14.80 -2.79
C ALA A 4 -18.48 -14.53 -2.35
N ALA A 5 -18.68 -13.60 -1.41
CA ALA A 5 -20.01 -13.14 -1.00
C ALA A 5 -20.46 -11.97 -1.88
N LYS A 6 -21.61 -12.10 -2.54
CA LYS A 6 -22.19 -11.01 -3.34
C LYS A 6 -22.78 -9.94 -2.42
N ARG A 7 -22.43 -8.67 -2.66
CA ARG A 7 -23.02 -7.51 -1.97
C ARG A 7 -23.48 -6.49 -2.99
N GLN A 8 -24.63 -5.88 -2.73
CA GLN A 8 -25.10 -4.73 -3.48
C GLN A 8 -24.68 -3.46 -2.72
N LEU A 9 -24.01 -2.56 -3.40
CA LEU A 9 -23.47 -1.32 -2.83
C LEU A 9 -24.09 -0.14 -3.56
N ALA A 10 -24.59 0.83 -2.80
CA ALA A 10 -24.97 2.13 -3.35
C ALA A 10 -23.70 3.00 -3.41
N LEU A 11 -23.43 3.56 -4.58
CA LEU A 11 -22.31 4.46 -4.82
C LEU A 11 -22.84 5.80 -5.35
N PRO A 12 -22.18 6.93 -5.03
CA PRO A 12 -22.48 8.20 -5.69
C PRO A 12 -22.36 8.04 -7.21
N ALA A 13 -23.29 8.64 -7.97
CA ALA A 13 -23.35 8.48 -9.43
C ALA A 13 -22.03 8.83 -10.13
N ALA A 14 -21.34 9.88 -9.66
CA ALA A 14 -20.03 10.27 -10.16
C ALA A 14 -18.99 9.15 -9.98
N LEU A 15 -18.92 8.58 -8.77
CA LEU A 15 -17.97 7.52 -8.44
C LEU A 15 -18.27 6.22 -9.18
N SER A 16 -19.55 5.89 -9.39
CA SER A 16 -19.93 4.76 -10.24
C SER A 16 -19.42 4.93 -11.67
N LYS A 17 -19.56 6.13 -12.24
CA LYS A 17 -19.09 6.44 -13.59
C LYS A 17 -17.56 6.37 -13.70
N GLU A 18 -16.84 6.88 -12.72
CA GLU A 18 -15.39 6.79 -12.66
C GLU A 18 -14.92 5.34 -12.57
N LEU A 19 -15.55 4.53 -11.72
CA LEU A 19 -15.23 3.11 -11.58
C LEU A 19 -15.45 2.34 -12.88
N ASP A 20 -16.55 2.61 -13.59
CA ASP A 20 -16.83 1.99 -14.89
C ASP A 20 -15.82 2.41 -15.96
N GLN A 21 -15.40 3.69 -15.96
CA GLN A 21 -14.36 4.17 -16.87
C GLN A 21 -13.01 3.51 -16.58
N LEU A 22 -12.67 3.36 -15.29
CA LEU A 22 -11.43 2.71 -14.87
C LEU A 22 -11.43 1.22 -15.26
N ALA A 23 -12.54 0.52 -15.01
CA ALA A 23 -12.73 -0.86 -15.44
C ALA A 23 -12.55 -1.04 -16.95
N ARG A 24 -13.13 -0.15 -17.76
CA ARG A 24 -12.94 -0.16 -19.22
C ARG A 24 -11.49 0.08 -19.63
N ARG A 25 -10.80 1.04 -18.98
CA ARG A 25 -9.39 1.35 -19.28
C ARG A 25 -8.46 0.18 -18.93
N GLU A 26 -8.73 -0.52 -17.84
CA GLU A 26 -7.94 -1.66 -17.39
C GLU A 26 -8.33 -2.99 -18.03
N GLY A 27 -9.41 -3.03 -18.81
CA GLY A 27 -9.93 -4.27 -19.40
C GLY A 27 -10.45 -5.26 -18.35
N LYS A 28 -10.89 -4.76 -17.19
CA LYS A 28 -11.36 -5.56 -16.04
C LYS A 28 -12.85 -5.35 -15.79
N SER A 29 -13.44 -6.21 -14.97
CA SER A 29 -14.78 -5.96 -14.45
C SER A 29 -14.75 -4.89 -13.35
N THR A 30 -15.86 -4.14 -13.20
CA THR A 30 -16.06 -3.16 -12.13
C THR A 30 -15.79 -3.75 -10.73
N VAL A 31 -16.18 -5.03 -10.51
CA VAL A 31 -15.94 -5.74 -9.25
C VAL A 31 -14.45 -6.06 -9.05
N ALA A 32 -13.74 -6.47 -10.11
CA ALA A 32 -12.30 -6.75 -10.02
C ALA A 32 -11.50 -5.49 -9.70
N VAL A 33 -11.81 -4.37 -10.36
CA VAL A 33 -11.19 -3.07 -10.04
C VAL A 33 -11.49 -2.67 -8.60
N LEU A 34 -12.73 -2.85 -8.14
CA LEU A 34 -13.08 -2.55 -6.74
C LEU A 34 -12.29 -3.44 -5.75
N GLN A 35 -12.07 -4.71 -6.06
CA GLN A 35 -11.25 -5.62 -5.25
C GLN A 35 -9.78 -5.20 -5.20
N ASP A 36 -9.24 -4.77 -6.33
CA ASP A 36 -7.87 -4.27 -6.44
C ASP A 36 -7.71 -3.00 -5.57
N LEU A 37 -8.63 -2.05 -5.68
CA LEU A 37 -8.63 -0.82 -4.88
C LEU A 37 -8.70 -1.09 -3.36
N VAL A 38 -9.52 -2.05 -2.93
CA VAL A 38 -9.60 -2.44 -1.50
C VAL A 38 -8.28 -3.06 -1.03
N SER A 39 -7.68 -3.91 -1.87
CA SER A 39 -6.40 -4.56 -1.57
C SER A 39 -5.28 -3.53 -1.49
N GLU A 40 -5.21 -2.62 -2.45
CA GLU A 40 -4.25 -1.52 -2.49
C GLU A 40 -4.40 -0.59 -1.27
N ASN A 41 -5.62 -0.22 -0.90
CA ASN A 41 -5.86 0.60 0.29
C ASN A 41 -5.31 -0.05 1.56
N LYS A 42 -5.52 -1.36 1.72
CA LYS A 42 -4.97 -2.12 2.85
C LYS A 42 -3.43 -2.10 2.83
N HIS A 43 -2.81 -2.32 1.67
CA HIS A 43 -1.36 -2.27 1.53
C HIS A 43 -0.80 -0.88 1.84
N ASN A 44 -1.41 0.18 1.31
CA ASN A 44 -1.00 1.56 1.54
C ASN A 44 -1.06 1.94 3.02
N ARG A 45 -2.12 1.52 3.73
CA ARG A 45 -2.24 1.75 5.17
C ARG A 45 -1.14 1.03 5.97
N LEU A 46 -0.89 -0.24 5.66
CA LEU A 46 0.18 -1.01 6.31
C LEU A 46 1.56 -0.41 6.03
N GLU A 47 1.80 0.07 4.81
CA GLU A 47 3.05 0.72 4.45
C GLU A 47 3.26 2.02 5.22
N GLN A 48 2.21 2.84 5.39
CA GLN A 48 2.28 4.06 6.19
C GLN A 48 2.62 3.76 7.64
N GLU A 49 1.97 2.77 8.26
CA GLU A 49 2.24 2.33 9.63
C GLU A 49 3.68 1.80 9.77
N PHE A 50 4.12 0.97 8.82
CA PHE A 50 5.49 0.46 8.79
C PHE A 50 6.52 1.58 8.70
N ARG A 51 6.36 2.52 7.77
CA ARG A 51 7.27 3.67 7.61
C ARG A 51 7.30 4.55 8.85
N ALA A 52 6.17 4.74 9.53
CA ALA A 52 6.11 5.50 10.78
C ALA A 52 6.94 4.81 11.89
N ILE A 53 6.74 3.51 12.09
CA ILE A 53 7.49 2.71 13.08
C ILE A 53 8.98 2.70 12.73
N GLN A 54 9.32 2.40 11.48
CA GLN A 54 10.70 2.39 10.98
C GLN A 54 11.36 3.75 11.20
N GLY A 55 10.68 4.84 10.89
CA GLY A 55 11.18 6.20 11.05
C GLY A 55 11.47 6.54 12.51
N TYR A 56 10.56 6.20 13.42
CA TYR A 56 10.74 6.40 14.86
C TYR A 56 11.97 5.65 15.38
N TRP A 57 12.08 4.35 15.09
CA TRP A 57 13.21 3.55 15.54
C TRP A 57 14.54 3.93 14.89
N SER A 58 14.52 4.31 13.60
CA SER A 58 15.71 4.80 12.90
C SER A 58 16.25 6.07 13.54
N LYS A 59 15.39 7.01 13.93
CA LYS A 59 15.79 8.22 14.66
C LYS A 59 16.42 7.88 16.01
N LYS A 60 15.79 6.96 16.76
CA LYS A 60 16.29 6.51 18.07
C LYS A 60 17.62 5.76 17.97
N ALA A 61 17.81 4.94 16.94
CA ALA A 61 19.06 4.25 16.66
C ALA A 61 20.20 5.25 16.36
N LYS A 62 19.94 6.24 15.49
CA LYS A 62 20.90 7.31 15.17
C LYS A 62 21.30 8.11 16.40
N ALA A 63 20.34 8.46 17.26
CA ALA A 63 20.62 9.14 18.52
C ALA A 63 21.49 8.31 19.48
N LYS A 64 21.47 6.97 19.35
CA LYS A 64 22.33 6.04 20.10
C LYS A 64 23.64 5.70 19.38
N GLY A 65 23.96 6.35 18.25
CA GLY A 65 25.17 6.08 17.47
C GLY A 65 25.11 4.78 16.64
N ILE A 66 23.92 4.28 16.34
CA ILE A 66 23.66 3.12 15.48
C ILE A 66 23.03 3.61 14.16
N LEU A 67 23.27 2.95 13.01
CA LEU A 67 22.87 3.43 11.67
C LEU A 67 23.60 4.73 11.27
N THR A 68 24.91 4.76 11.52
CA THR A 68 25.80 5.87 11.15
C THR A 68 26.25 5.78 9.69
N ALA A 69 26.87 6.84 9.17
CA ALA A 69 27.50 6.83 7.84
C ALA A 69 28.54 5.69 7.71
N ARG A 70 29.25 5.38 8.80
CA ARG A 70 30.20 4.27 8.85
C ARG A 70 29.51 2.91 8.76
N ASP A 71 28.35 2.75 9.38
CA ASP A 71 27.55 1.52 9.28
C ASP A 71 27.00 1.34 7.87
N LEU A 72 26.51 2.42 7.25
CA LEU A 72 26.06 2.40 5.86
C LEU A 72 27.20 2.01 4.91
N GLN A 73 28.38 2.60 5.09
CA GLN A 73 29.55 2.28 4.28
C GLN A 73 29.92 0.79 4.40
N ARG A 74 29.84 0.20 5.61
CA ARG A 74 30.05 -1.24 5.83
C ARG A 74 29.02 -2.12 5.11
N TYR A 75 27.76 -1.71 5.04
CA TYR A 75 26.73 -2.46 4.30
C TYR A 75 26.95 -2.39 2.78
N LEU A 76 27.37 -1.24 2.26
CA LEU A 76 27.58 -1.03 0.82
C LEU A 76 28.92 -1.58 0.30
N THR A 77 29.90 -1.83 1.18
CA THR A 77 31.19 -2.43 0.82
C THR A 77 31.22 -3.95 0.91
N LYS A 78 30.12 -4.59 1.33
CA LYS A 78 29.98 -6.04 1.17
C LYS A 78 29.70 -6.36 -0.30
N PRO A 79 30.53 -7.18 -0.97
CA PRO A 79 30.20 -7.74 -2.27
C PRO A 79 29.02 -8.72 -2.17
#